data_AF-A0AAN7KAC4-F1
#
_entry.id   AF-A0AAN7KAC4-F1
#
_cell.length_a   1.000
_cell.length_b   1.000
_cell.length_c   1.000
_cell.angle_alpha   90.00
_cell.angle_beta   90.00
_cell.angle_gamma   90.00
#
_symmetry.space_group_name_H-M   'P 1'
#
loop_
_entity.id
_entity.type
_entity.pdbx_description
1 polymer ?
#
loop_
_entity_poly.entity_id
_entity_poly.type
_entity_poly.pdbx_seq_one_letter_code
_entity_poly.pdbx_strand_id
1 'polypeptide(L)'
;MHYAKQIVYACLPFFVLLPVFFDVYWFAACTVSSSCSDAFPFVYRILILVFLFLVIGVIIWIFLINWHRIELTVSIIGVASDALSNNLGLFVALPCLAIGLVAYYAPIIVFLIFARHNGKTVPKESSDGEYSCTWKQDSWVPAYFALAVLTMLWSLTTMIEAQVYVISGTIAQWYFAKEEHSVPRGSIRSSLRNALCPSSGTISLSGLLIGVVRLVRTAVDTAAREDAPGIVNLALQCCVNSLLSSIEFLKKFTVNLAAITGEAYCTSARMSYELLKRNLLSAVFVEIVSTRLLGGIVFIFSAVYAIATWGILKGATDLGVDSYFLALLAWAVLMLVLGFFIHVLDNVIDTVYICYAIDRDRGEVCKQDVHEVYVQLPISRNRTSLTSPTIGV
;
A
#
# COMPACT_ATOMS: atom_id res chain seq x y z
N MET A 1 0.77 17.84 17.82
CA MET A 1 2.17 17.35 17.61
C MET A 1 2.85 16.67 18.81
N HIS A 2 2.77 17.17 20.06
CA HIS A 2 3.59 16.64 21.19
C HIS A 2 3.34 15.16 21.57
N TYR A 3 2.09 14.68 21.43
CA TYR A 3 1.72 13.32 21.83
C TYR A 3 2.20 12.22 20.87
N ALA A 4 2.26 12.48 19.56
CA ALA A 4 2.69 11.46 18.59
C ALA A 4 4.16 11.07 18.78
N LYS A 5 5.03 12.07 19.00
CA LYS A 5 6.45 11.84 19.31
C LYS A 5 6.58 11.00 20.58
N GLN A 6 5.90 11.39 21.67
CA GLN A 6 5.92 10.66 22.93
C GLN A 6 5.35 9.24 22.82
N ILE A 7 4.26 9.02 22.08
CA ILE A 7 3.67 7.69 21.88
C ILE A 7 4.64 6.80 21.10
N VAL A 8 5.25 7.29 20.02
CA VAL A 8 6.20 6.48 19.24
C VAL A 8 7.43 6.13 20.08
N TYR A 9 8.03 7.09 20.80
CA TYR A 9 9.16 6.81 21.69
C TYR A 9 8.77 5.95 22.90
N ALA A 10 7.53 6.02 23.38
CA ALA A 10 7.02 5.15 24.44
C ALA A 10 6.74 3.74 23.93
N CYS A 11 6.27 3.56 22.69
CA CYS A 11 6.02 2.26 22.07
C CYS A 11 7.32 1.55 21.63
N LEU A 12 8.38 2.30 21.33
CA LEU A 12 9.67 1.75 20.89
C LEU A 12 10.31 0.76 21.91
N PRO A 13 10.33 1.03 23.23
CA PRO A 13 10.78 0.03 24.20
C PRO A 13 9.80 -1.15 24.33
N PHE A 14 8.47 -0.93 24.23
CA PHE A 14 7.51 -2.04 24.22
C PHE A 14 7.72 -2.99 23.03
N PHE A 15 8.16 -2.45 21.89
CA PHE A 15 8.50 -3.23 20.70
C PHE A 15 9.65 -4.21 20.91
N VAL A 16 10.55 -3.93 21.86
CA VAL A 16 11.64 -4.82 22.24
C VAL A 16 11.24 -5.69 23.43
N LEU A 17 10.60 -5.09 24.43
CA LEU A 17 10.25 -5.76 25.68
C LEU A 17 9.18 -6.83 25.50
N LEU A 18 8.16 -6.60 24.66
CA LEU A 18 7.09 -7.58 24.45
C LEU A 18 7.61 -8.85 23.76
N PRO A 19 8.34 -8.80 22.62
CA PRO A 19 8.90 -10.00 22.01
C PRO A 19 9.87 -10.74 22.92
N VAL A 20 10.75 -10.03 23.63
CA VAL A 20 11.68 -10.64 24.60
C VAL A 20 10.91 -11.31 25.73
N PHE A 21 9.88 -10.66 26.27
CA PHE A 21 9.05 -11.24 27.33
C PHE A 21 8.32 -12.49 26.84
N PHE A 22 7.70 -12.45 25.65
CA PHE A 22 7.01 -13.61 25.09
C PHE A 22 7.96 -14.77 24.77
N ASP A 23 9.17 -14.49 24.28
CA ASP A 23 10.19 -15.51 24.01
C ASP A 23 10.67 -16.19 25.30
N VAL A 24 11.00 -15.41 26.33
CA VAL A 24 11.38 -15.93 27.65
C VAL A 24 10.23 -16.67 28.31
N TYR A 25 9.00 -16.15 28.22
CA TYR A 25 7.81 -16.80 28.75
C TYR A 25 7.56 -18.14 28.05
N TRP A 26 7.66 -18.18 26.72
CA TRP A 26 7.52 -19.40 25.94
C TRP A 26 8.54 -20.46 26.35
N PHE A 27 9.82 -20.07 26.48
CA PHE A 27 10.88 -20.96 26.93
C PHE A 27 10.63 -21.51 28.33
N ALA A 28 10.24 -20.66 29.28
CA ALA A 28 9.94 -21.06 30.65
C ALA A 28 8.71 -21.98 30.72
N ALA A 29 7.61 -21.59 30.08
CA ALA A 29 6.37 -22.37 30.06
C ALA A 29 6.55 -23.74 29.38
N CYS A 30 7.33 -23.81 28.29
CA CYS A 30 7.61 -25.07 27.59
C CYS A 30 8.61 -25.96 28.35
N THR A 31 9.44 -25.39 29.23
CA THR A 31 10.33 -26.15 30.11
C THR A 31 9.59 -26.81 31.27
N VAL A 32 8.56 -26.13 31.81
CA VAL A 32 7.75 -26.64 32.93
C VAL A 32 6.67 -27.64 32.47
N SER A 33 6.10 -27.44 31.28
CA SER A 33 5.06 -28.34 30.74
C SER A 33 5.67 -29.66 30.25
N SER A 34 5.25 -30.80 30.82
CA SER A 34 5.68 -32.14 30.40
C SER A 34 5.35 -32.40 28.93
N SER A 35 4.14 -32.07 28.47
CA SER A 35 3.72 -32.26 27.07
C SER A 35 4.53 -31.44 26.07
N CYS A 36 4.89 -30.19 26.41
CA CYS A 36 5.76 -29.37 25.56
C CYS A 36 7.21 -29.86 25.60
N SER A 37 7.63 -30.36 26.77
CA SER A 37 8.99 -30.83 26.97
C SER A 37 9.30 -32.11 26.20
N ASP A 38 8.32 -33.00 26.06
CA ASP A 38 8.47 -34.23 25.29
C ASP A 38 8.42 -33.99 23.78
N ALA A 39 7.64 -33.00 23.32
CA ALA A 39 7.49 -32.67 21.90
C ALA A 39 8.71 -31.93 21.31
N PHE A 40 9.38 -31.08 22.11
CA PHE A 40 10.53 -30.30 21.65
C PHE A 40 11.76 -30.63 22.49
N PRO A 41 12.82 -31.24 21.92
CA PRO A 41 14.05 -31.50 22.65
C PRO A 41 14.65 -30.21 23.23
N PHE A 42 15.33 -30.32 24.38
CA PHE A 42 15.93 -29.17 25.07
C PHE A 42 16.83 -28.31 24.16
N VAL A 43 17.62 -28.95 23.30
CA VAL A 43 18.48 -28.29 22.31
C VAL A 43 17.66 -27.44 21.34
N TYR A 44 16.51 -27.92 20.87
CA TYR A 44 15.67 -27.19 19.93
C TYR A 44 15.04 -25.93 20.57
N ARG A 45 14.68 -26.00 21.86
CA ARG A 45 14.16 -24.84 22.61
C ARG A 45 15.22 -23.75 22.78
N ILE A 46 16.46 -24.14 23.08
CA ILE A 46 17.60 -23.20 23.15
C ILE A 46 17.86 -22.57 21.78
N LEU A 47 17.83 -23.36 20.71
CA LEU A 47 18.03 -22.85 19.35
C LEU A 47 16.97 -21.81 18.95
N ILE A 48 15.70 -22.05 19.26
CA ILE A 48 14.62 -21.08 19.01
C ILE A 48 14.84 -19.79 19.80
N LEU A 49 15.13 -19.90 21.10
CA LEU A 49 15.37 -18.75 21.98
C LEU A 49 16.54 -17.90 21.45
N VAL A 50 17.68 -18.54 21.14
CA VAL A 50 18.86 -17.85 20.60
C VAL A 50 18.57 -17.21 19.25
N PHE A 51 17.85 -17.91 18.37
CA PHE A 51 17.45 -17.37 17.06
C PHE A 51 16.57 -16.13 17.20
N LEU A 52 15.57 -16.15 18.08
CA LEU A 52 14.66 -15.02 18.31
C LEU A 52 15.40 -13.83 18.95
N PHE A 53 16.28 -14.06 19.93
CA PHE A 53 17.15 -13.00 20.46
C PHE A 53 18.08 -12.41 19.39
N LEU A 54 18.62 -13.22 18.48
CA LEU A 54 19.45 -12.74 17.38
C LEU A 54 18.64 -11.85 16.43
N VAL A 55 17.43 -12.29 16.05
CA VAL A 55 16.52 -11.49 15.22
C VAL A 55 16.19 -10.15 15.90
N ILE A 56 15.85 -10.16 17.19
CA ILE A 56 15.58 -8.94 17.97
C ILE A 56 16.83 -8.04 18.01
N GLY A 57 18.01 -8.62 18.23
CA GLY A 57 19.29 -7.89 18.24
C GLY A 57 19.61 -7.23 16.90
N VAL A 58 19.38 -7.92 15.78
CA VAL A 58 19.54 -7.36 14.43
C VAL A 58 18.55 -6.22 14.19
N ILE A 59 17.30 -6.37 14.60
CA ILE A 59 16.28 -5.32 14.49
C ILE A 59 16.71 -4.08 15.27
N ILE A 60 17.12 -4.23 16.53
CA ILE A 60 17.62 -3.12 17.36
C ILE A 60 18.85 -2.47 16.71
N TRP A 61 19.78 -3.27 16.20
CA TRP A 61 20.97 -2.76 15.56
C TRP A 61 20.65 -1.91 14.32
N ILE A 62 19.69 -2.35 13.50
CA ILE A 62 19.15 -1.56 12.37
C ILE A 62 18.53 -0.25 12.88
N PHE A 63 17.70 -0.29 13.94
CA PHE A 63 17.10 0.91 14.52
C PHE A 63 18.16 1.91 15.03
N LEU A 64 19.22 1.42 15.66
CA LEU A 64 20.30 2.25 16.19
C LEU A 64 21.13 2.90 15.08
N ILE A 65 21.51 2.15 14.05
CA ILE A 65 22.24 2.71 12.89
C ILE A 65 21.40 3.79 12.20
N ASN A 66 20.09 3.58 12.10
CA ASN A 66 19.18 4.44 11.35
C ASN A 66 18.47 5.49 12.21
N TRP A 67 18.90 5.74 13.45
CA TRP A 67 18.18 6.57 14.43
C TRP A 67 17.83 7.97 13.89
N HIS A 68 18.77 8.64 13.24
CA HIS A 68 18.54 9.95 12.61
C HIS A 68 17.46 9.88 11.51
N ARG A 69 17.40 8.79 10.74
CA ARG A 69 16.38 8.62 9.68
C ARG A 69 15.00 8.37 10.29
N ILE A 70 14.95 7.66 11.42
CA ILE A 70 13.71 7.37 12.13
C ILE A 70 13.13 8.64 12.74
N GLU A 71 13.92 9.50 13.37
CA GLU A 71 13.40 10.76 13.95
C GLU A 71 12.71 11.65 12.90
N LEU A 72 13.33 11.77 11.71
CA LEU A 72 12.72 12.49 10.59
C LEU A 72 11.42 11.82 10.14
N THR A 73 11.40 10.49 10.04
CA THR A 73 10.19 9.75 9.65
C THR A 73 9.07 9.90 10.67
N VAL A 74 9.37 9.81 11.97
CA VAL A 74 8.38 9.98 13.04
C VAL A 74 7.77 11.38 12.98
N SER A 75 8.57 12.38 12.63
CA SER A 75 8.07 13.74 12.43
C SER A 75 7.16 13.84 11.19
N ILE A 76 7.53 13.20 10.07
CA ILE A 76 6.69 13.11 8.86
C ILE A 76 5.37 12.40 9.14
N ILE A 77 5.42 11.25 9.83
CA ILE A 77 4.23 10.49 10.25
C ILE A 77 3.38 11.31 11.21
N GLY A 78 4.00 12.08 12.12
CA GLY A 78 3.31 12.97 13.05
C GLY A 78 2.48 14.03 12.33
N VAL A 79 3.06 14.66 11.30
CA VAL A 79 2.34 15.62 10.44
C VAL A 79 1.21 14.94 9.67
N ALA A 80 1.46 13.78 9.06
CA ALA A 80 0.44 13.04 8.33
C ALA A 80 -0.71 12.56 9.22
N SER A 81 -0.40 12.14 10.45
CA SER A 81 -1.39 11.72 11.43
C SER A 81 -2.25 12.90 11.91
N ASP A 82 -1.69 14.10 12.01
CA ASP A 82 -2.43 15.32 12.32
C ASP A 82 -3.38 15.72 11.17
N ALA A 83 -2.90 15.62 9.93
CA ALA A 83 -3.74 15.83 8.75
C ALA A 83 -4.91 14.83 8.69
N LEU A 84 -4.65 13.57 9.08
CA LEU A 84 -5.65 12.50 9.10
C LEU A 84 -6.64 12.63 10.27
N SER A 85 -6.18 13.04 11.46
CA SER A 85 -7.04 13.25 12.64
C SER A 85 -8.04 14.38 12.45
N ASN A 86 -7.69 15.39 11.64
CA ASN A 86 -8.60 16.44 11.22
C ASN A 86 -9.61 15.99 10.16
N ASN A 87 -9.42 14.82 9.54
CA ASN A 87 -10.22 14.29 8.43
C ASN A 87 -10.67 12.83 8.66
N LEU A 88 -11.08 12.48 9.88
CA LEU A 88 -11.50 11.11 10.25
C LEU A 88 -12.62 10.52 9.39
N GLY A 89 -13.41 11.35 8.70
CA GLY A 89 -14.43 10.89 7.76
C GLY A 89 -13.88 10.03 6.62
N LEU A 90 -12.58 10.09 6.32
CA LEU A 90 -11.90 9.21 5.36
C LEU A 90 -12.03 7.72 5.76
N PHE A 91 -12.02 7.39 7.06
CA PHE A 91 -12.16 6.02 7.53
C PHE A 91 -13.55 5.43 7.24
N VAL A 92 -14.56 6.26 7.00
CA VAL A 92 -15.89 5.82 6.59
C VAL A 92 -16.03 5.88 5.07
N ALA A 93 -15.54 6.94 4.44
CA ALA A 93 -15.68 7.15 2.99
C ALA A 93 -14.99 6.05 2.16
N LEU A 94 -13.78 5.61 2.55
CA LEU A 94 -13.01 4.63 1.78
C LEU A 94 -13.64 3.22 1.82
N PRO A 95 -14.08 2.67 2.97
CA PRO A 95 -14.85 1.43 2.99
C PRO A 95 -16.19 1.55 2.27
N CYS A 96 -16.88 2.70 2.34
CA CYS A 96 -18.11 2.91 1.56
C CYS A 96 -17.87 2.79 0.05
N LEU A 97 -16.76 3.33 -0.47
CA LEU A 97 -16.34 3.16 -1.86
C LEU A 97 -16.07 1.68 -2.20
N ALA A 98 -15.41 0.95 -1.30
CA ALA A 98 -15.15 -0.49 -1.49
C ALA A 98 -16.45 -1.31 -1.50
N ILE A 99 -17.40 -1.01 -0.60
CA ILE A 99 -18.73 -1.64 -0.59
C ILE A 99 -19.48 -1.33 -1.89
N GLY A 100 -19.39 -0.10 -2.39
CA GLY A 100 -19.94 0.29 -3.69
C GLY A 100 -19.38 -0.54 -4.85
N LEU A 101 -18.07 -0.82 -4.84
CA LEU A 101 -17.44 -1.71 -5.83
C LEU A 101 -17.98 -3.15 -5.75
N VAL A 102 -18.13 -3.68 -4.54
CA VAL A 102 -18.69 -5.03 -4.32
C VAL A 102 -20.13 -5.10 -4.82
N ALA A 103 -20.94 -4.08 -4.55
CA ALA A 103 -22.30 -3.97 -5.08
C ALA A 103 -22.33 -3.91 -6.62
N TYR A 104 -21.36 -3.22 -7.23
CA TYR A 104 -21.18 -3.19 -8.69
C TYR A 104 -20.81 -4.58 -9.27
N TYR A 105 -20.09 -5.42 -8.54
CA TYR A 105 -19.74 -6.78 -9.00
C TYR A 105 -20.89 -7.78 -8.94
N ALA A 106 -21.85 -7.58 -8.03
CA ALA A 106 -22.99 -8.49 -7.89
C ALA A 106 -23.71 -8.80 -9.23
N PRO A 107 -24.14 -7.81 -10.04
CA PRO A 107 -24.79 -8.11 -11.33
C PRO A 107 -23.86 -8.80 -12.34
N ILE A 108 -22.55 -8.48 -12.35
CA ILE A 108 -21.57 -9.11 -13.26
C ILE A 108 -21.43 -10.60 -12.93
N ILE A 109 -21.30 -10.94 -11.65
CA ILE A 109 -21.18 -12.33 -11.19
C ILE A 109 -22.46 -13.10 -11.50
N VAL A 110 -23.62 -12.51 -11.22
CA VAL A 110 -24.92 -13.12 -11.55
C VAL A 110 -25.02 -13.42 -13.05
N PHE A 111 -24.66 -12.48 -13.91
CA PHE A 111 -24.69 -12.68 -15.35
C PHE A 111 -23.66 -13.73 -15.81
N LEU A 112 -22.47 -13.80 -15.22
CA LEU A 112 -21.48 -14.85 -15.50
C LEU A 112 -22.00 -16.25 -15.18
N ILE A 113 -22.74 -16.39 -14.08
CA ILE A 113 -23.38 -17.67 -13.71
C ILE A 113 -24.43 -18.04 -14.76
N PHE A 114 -25.30 -17.11 -15.15
CA PHE A 114 -26.30 -17.36 -16.19
C PHE A 114 -25.68 -17.65 -17.56
N ALA A 115 -24.58 -16.98 -17.93
CA ALA A 115 -23.87 -17.23 -19.18
C ALA A 115 -23.34 -18.67 -19.26
N ARG A 116 -22.92 -19.28 -18.14
CA ARG A 116 -22.45 -20.67 -18.09
C ARG A 116 -23.54 -21.69 -18.44
N HIS A 117 -24.80 -21.34 -18.18
CA HIS A 117 -25.96 -22.16 -18.53
C HIS A 117 -26.37 -22.05 -20.01
N ASN A 118 -25.77 -21.15 -20.79
CA ASN A 118 -25.98 -21.10 -22.23
C ASN A 118 -25.02 -22.06 -22.95
N GLY A 119 -25.59 -23.14 -23.47
CA GLY A 119 -24.85 -24.18 -24.18
C GLY A 119 -25.77 -25.28 -24.68
N LYS A 120 -25.17 -26.28 -25.31
CA LYS A 120 -25.87 -27.44 -25.86
C LYS A 120 -25.13 -28.72 -25.47
N THR A 121 -25.87 -29.79 -25.25
CA THR A 121 -25.29 -31.12 -25.04
C THR A 121 -24.83 -31.67 -26.38
N VAL A 122 -23.54 -31.96 -26.50
CA VAL A 122 -22.94 -32.52 -27.72
C VAL A 122 -22.36 -33.90 -27.38
N PRO A 123 -22.61 -34.93 -28.21
CA PRO A 123 -22.00 -36.24 -28.02
C PRO A 123 -20.48 -36.14 -28.21
N LYS A 124 -19.72 -36.74 -27.30
CA LYS A 124 -18.28 -36.86 -27.35
C LYS A 124 -17.92 -38.34 -27.34
N GLU A 125 -17.25 -38.78 -28.40
CA GLU A 125 -16.75 -40.15 -28.53
C GLU A 125 -15.52 -40.35 -27.64
N SER A 126 -15.57 -41.39 -26.81
CA SER A 126 -14.47 -41.81 -25.94
C SER A 126 -13.56 -42.77 -26.68
N SER A 127 -12.30 -42.90 -26.26
CA SER A 127 -11.29 -43.76 -26.92
C SER A 127 -11.66 -45.25 -27.00
N ASP A 128 -12.62 -45.72 -26.20
CA ASP A 128 -13.19 -47.08 -26.23
C ASP A 128 -14.45 -47.21 -27.13
N GLY A 129 -14.80 -46.19 -27.92
CA GLY A 129 -15.98 -46.19 -28.79
C GLY A 129 -17.31 -45.92 -28.07
N GLU A 130 -17.27 -45.54 -26.79
CA GLU A 130 -18.46 -45.19 -26.00
C GLU A 130 -18.80 -43.69 -26.14
N TYR A 131 -20.05 -43.38 -26.51
CA TYR A 131 -20.53 -42.01 -26.65
C TYR A 131 -20.95 -41.44 -25.28
N SER A 132 -20.22 -40.44 -24.77
CA SER A 132 -20.59 -39.69 -23.57
C SER A 132 -21.17 -38.33 -23.95
N CYS A 133 -22.24 -37.89 -23.28
CA CYS A 133 -22.77 -36.54 -23.50
C CYS A 133 -21.96 -35.53 -22.69
N THR A 134 -21.39 -34.53 -23.35
CA THR A 134 -20.65 -33.44 -22.67
C THR A 134 -21.34 -32.10 -22.91
N TRP A 135 -21.39 -31.27 -21.86
CA TRP A 135 -21.92 -29.92 -21.95
C TRP A 135 -20.94 -29.02 -22.69
N LYS A 136 -21.33 -28.49 -23.85
CA LYS A 136 -20.52 -27.53 -24.62
C LYS A 136 -21.18 -26.15 -24.54
N GLN A 137 -20.45 -25.19 -23.98
CA GLN A 137 -20.86 -23.80 -23.92
C GLN A 137 -20.93 -23.17 -25.31
N ASP A 138 -21.78 -22.16 -25.48
CA ASP A 138 -21.81 -21.38 -26.71
C ASP A 138 -20.51 -20.59 -26.92
N SER A 139 -20.14 -20.35 -28.19
CA SER A 139 -18.85 -19.74 -28.57
C SER A 139 -18.62 -18.33 -28.01
N TRP A 140 -19.68 -17.60 -27.64
CA TRP A 140 -19.57 -16.25 -27.08
C TRP A 140 -19.27 -16.26 -25.58
N VAL A 141 -19.55 -17.37 -24.87
CA VAL A 141 -19.41 -17.48 -23.42
C VAL A 141 -17.96 -17.25 -22.98
N PRO A 142 -16.93 -17.90 -23.57
CA PRO A 142 -15.54 -17.65 -23.17
C PRO A 142 -15.10 -16.19 -23.39
N ALA A 143 -15.53 -15.57 -24.48
CA ALA A 143 -15.22 -14.16 -24.78
C ALA A 143 -15.87 -13.22 -23.75
N TYR A 144 -17.12 -13.49 -23.38
CA TYR A 144 -17.81 -12.75 -22.33
C TYR A 144 -17.11 -12.89 -20.96
N PHE A 145 -16.68 -14.10 -20.60
CA PHE A 145 -15.91 -14.35 -19.38
C PHE A 145 -14.61 -13.53 -19.35
N ALA A 146 -13.87 -13.52 -20.45
CA ALA A 146 -12.64 -12.73 -20.55
C ALA A 146 -12.91 -11.23 -20.39
N LEU A 147 -13.94 -10.70 -21.05
CA LEU A 147 -14.34 -9.30 -20.91
C LEU A 147 -14.79 -8.96 -19.49
N ALA A 148 -15.60 -9.82 -18.86
CA ALA A 148 -16.07 -9.59 -17.49
C ALA A 148 -14.90 -9.55 -16.49
N VAL A 149 -13.96 -10.49 -16.60
CA VAL A 149 -12.74 -10.50 -15.76
C VAL A 149 -11.91 -9.25 -16.00
N LEU A 150 -11.69 -8.86 -17.26
CA LEU A 150 -10.95 -7.64 -17.60
C LEU A 150 -11.63 -6.40 -17.01
N THR A 151 -12.95 -6.32 -17.12
CA THR A 151 -13.74 -5.19 -16.62
C THR A 151 -13.70 -5.12 -15.10
N MET A 152 -13.81 -6.26 -14.40
CA MET A 152 -13.69 -6.34 -12.94
C MET A 152 -12.27 -5.94 -12.48
N LEU A 153 -11.22 -6.42 -13.14
CA LEU A 153 -9.85 -6.04 -12.80
C LEU A 153 -9.61 -4.54 -13.02
N TRP A 154 -10.12 -3.98 -14.12
CA TRP A 154 -10.01 -2.56 -14.42
C TRP A 154 -10.79 -1.67 -13.46
N SER A 155 -12.00 -2.06 -13.08
CA SER A 155 -12.77 -1.33 -12.06
C SER A 155 -12.12 -1.42 -10.68
N LEU A 156 -11.45 -2.53 -10.35
CA LEU A 156 -10.70 -2.66 -9.11
C LEU A 156 -9.53 -1.69 -9.06
N THR A 157 -8.70 -1.62 -10.12
CA THR A 157 -7.58 -0.68 -10.17
C THR A 157 -8.09 0.76 -10.17
N THR A 158 -9.16 1.05 -10.92
CA THR A 158 -9.81 2.37 -10.93
C THR A 158 -10.32 2.77 -9.54
N MET A 159 -10.89 1.84 -8.77
CA MET A 159 -11.37 2.12 -7.41
C MET A 159 -10.22 2.43 -6.44
N ILE A 160 -9.10 1.70 -6.54
CA ILE A 160 -7.91 1.99 -5.73
C ILE A 160 -7.39 3.40 -6.03
N GLU A 161 -7.28 3.77 -7.31
CA GLU A 161 -6.86 5.13 -7.70
C GLU A 161 -7.89 6.19 -7.27
N ALA A 162 -9.18 5.86 -7.26
CA ALA A 162 -10.24 6.76 -6.75
C ALA A 162 -10.10 7.01 -5.24
N GLN A 163 -9.75 5.98 -4.46
CA GLN A 163 -9.48 6.11 -3.04
C GLN A 163 -8.28 7.03 -2.80
N VAL A 164 -7.19 6.84 -3.53
CA VAL A 164 -6.01 7.72 -3.49
C VAL A 164 -6.41 9.16 -3.84
N TYR A 165 -7.16 9.35 -4.92
CA TYR A 165 -7.64 10.68 -5.32
C TYR A 165 -8.47 11.36 -4.23
N VAL A 166 -9.39 10.65 -3.57
CA VAL A 166 -10.23 11.19 -2.49
C VAL A 166 -9.38 11.56 -1.26
N ILE A 167 -8.41 10.73 -0.88
CA ILE A 167 -7.46 11.04 0.19
C ILE A 167 -6.69 12.31 -0.18
N SER A 168 -6.08 12.34 -1.37
CA SER A 168 -5.23 13.44 -1.79
C SER A 168 -5.99 14.77 -1.89
N GLY A 169 -7.19 14.77 -2.47
CA GLY A 169 -8.02 15.97 -2.56
C GLY A 169 -8.46 16.50 -1.19
N THR A 170 -8.80 15.60 -0.25
CA THR A 170 -9.20 15.97 1.11
C THR A 170 -8.04 16.58 1.89
N ILE A 171 -6.87 15.95 1.83
CA ILE A 171 -5.66 16.41 2.53
C ILE A 171 -5.13 17.71 1.91
N ALA A 172 -5.21 17.88 0.58
CA ALA A 172 -4.83 19.12 -0.07
C ALA A 172 -5.67 20.31 0.40
N GLN A 173 -6.99 20.11 0.54
CA GLN A 173 -7.88 21.15 1.06
C GLN A 173 -7.56 21.49 2.52
N TRP A 174 -7.15 20.53 3.34
CA TRP A 174 -6.65 20.79 4.69
C TRP A 174 -5.31 21.54 4.69
N TYR A 175 -4.39 21.16 3.80
CA TYR A 175 -3.06 21.76 3.71
C TYR A 175 -3.12 23.23 3.29
N PHE A 176 -3.90 23.55 2.25
CA PHE A 176 -4.03 24.89 1.70
C PHE A 176 -5.11 25.74 2.40
N ALA A 177 -5.75 25.25 3.46
CA ALA A 177 -6.70 26.04 4.25
C ALA A 177 -5.96 27.13 5.03
N LYS A 178 -6.38 28.39 4.84
CA LYS A 178 -5.77 29.59 5.46
C LYS A 178 -5.97 29.69 6.97
N GLU A 179 -6.93 28.97 7.56
CA GLU A 179 -7.17 28.95 9.01
C GLU A 179 -7.14 27.52 9.53
N GLU A 180 -6.47 27.30 10.66
CA GLU A 180 -6.31 25.98 11.31
C GLU A 180 -7.64 25.37 11.79
N HIS A 181 -8.70 26.17 11.93
CA HIS A 181 -10.00 25.72 12.46
C HIS A 181 -11.12 25.65 11.43
N SER A 182 -10.93 26.11 10.19
CA SER A 182 -11.94 26.04 9.14
C SER A 182 -11.63 24.95 8.12
N VAL A 183 -11.48 23.71 8.57
CA VAL A 183 -11.61 22.56 7.67
C VAL A 183 -13.00 22.66 7.02
N PRO A 184 -13.11 22.82 5.68
CA PRO A 184 -14.39 23.02 5.05
C PRO A 184 -15.31 21.84 5.39
N ARG A 185 -16.48 22.10 5.99
CA ARG A 185 -17.49 21.10 6.42
C ARG A 185 -18.07 20.23 5.28
N GLY A 186 -17.43 20.19 4.12
CA GLY A 186 -17.75 19.35 2.98
C GLY A 186 -16.54 18.95 2.14
N SER A 187 -15.30 19.04 2.67
CA SER A 187 -14.08 18.71 1.93
C SER A 187 -14.13 17.31 1.33
N ILE A 188 -14.43 16.29 2.15
CA ILE A 188 -14.59 14.90 1.71
C ILE A 188 -15.69 14.76 0.68
N ARG A 189 -16.85 15.41 0.87
CA ARG A 189 -17.98 15.35 -0.07
C ARG A 189 -17.63 15.99 -1.42
N SER A 190 -16.89 17.10 -1.39
CA SER A 190 -16.42 17.78 -2.60
C SER A 190 -15.38 16.94 -3.33
N SER A 191 -14.41 16.36 -2.63
CA SER A 191 -13.41 15.45 -3.19
C SER A 191 -14.05 14.20 -3.79
N LEU A 192 -15.05 13.63 -3.11
CA LEU A 192 -15.81 12.48 -3.59
C LEU A 192 -16.62 12.82 -4.87
N ARG A 193 -17.30 13.98 -4.88
CA ARG A 193 -18.01 14.47 -6.08
C ARG A 193 -17.05 14.70 -7.24
N ASN A 194 -15.87 15.26 -6.98
CA ASN A 194 -14.87 15.52 -8.01
C ASN A 194 -14.28 14.21 -8.57
N ALA A 195 -14.02 13.24 -7.71
CA ALA A 195 -13.56 11.91 -8.11
C ALA A 195 -14.59 11.17 -8.98
N LEU A 196 -15.87 11.22 -8.59
CA LEU A 196 -16.94 10.46 -9.25
C LEU A 196 -17.48 11.12 -10.53
N CYS A 197 -17.31 12.43 -10.71
CA CYS A 197 -17.83 13.15 -11.88
C CYS A 197 -16.70 13.72 -12.75
N PRO A 198 -16.14 14.92 -12.49
CA PRO A 198 -15.23 15.60 -13.40
C PRO A 198 -13.90 14.87 -13.63
N SER A 199 -13.39 14.15 -12.62
CA SER A 199 -12.08 13.48 -12.70
C SER A 199 -12.19 11.96 -12.87
N SER A 200 -13.39 11.43 -13.04
CA SER A 200 -13.61 9.99 -13.26
C SER A 200 -12.84 9.45 -14.47
N GLY A 201 -12.77 10.22 -15.56
CA GLY A 201 -11.97 9.89 -16.75
C GLY A 201 -10.47 9.78 -16.44
N THR A 202 -9.89 10.76 -15.73
CA THR A 202 -8.49 10.75 -15.31
C THR A 202 -8.16 9.54 -14.44
N ILE A 203 -9.04 9.22 -13.48
CA ILE A 203 -8.87 8.08 -12.57
C ILE A 203 -8.98 6.75 -13.35
N SER A 204 -9.97 6.62 -14.24
CA SER A 204 -10.14 5.43 -15.07
C SER A 204 -8.98 5.18 -16.04
N LEU A 205 -8.38 6.26 -16.57
CA LEU A 205 -7.21 6.20 -17.45
C LEU A 205 -5.97 5.76 -16.66
N SER A 206 -5.80 6.27 -15.43
CA SER A 206 -4.75 5.80 -14.51
C SER A 206 -4.89 4.31 -14.19
N GLY A 207 -6.12 3.88 -13.87
CA GLY A 207 -6.45 2.47 -13.61
C GLY A 207 -6.17 1.55 -14.80
N LEU A 208 -6.45 2.03 -16.02
CA LEU A 208 -6.16 1.30 -17.26
C LEU A 208 -4.65 1.21 -17.51
N LEU A 209 -3.91 2.29 -17.29
CA LEU A 209 -2.47 2.34 -17.50
C LEU A 209 -1.74 1.29 -16.63
N ILE A 210 -2.17 1.09 -15.38
CA ILE A 210 -1.65 0.04 -14.51
C ILE A 210 -1.88 -1.34 -15.10
N GLY A 211 -3.09 -1.58 -15.64
CA GLY A 211 -3.42 -2.84 -16.31
C GLY A 211 -2.49 -3.10 -17.50
N VAL A 212 -2.28 -2.09 -18.35
CA VAL A 212 -1.37 -2.17 -19.50
C VAL A 212 0.07 -2.42 -19.05
N VAL A 213 0.57 -1.67 -18.06
CA VAL A 213 1.94 -1.82 -17.52
C VAL A 213 2.15 -3.24 -16.98
N ARG A 214 1.18 -3.79 -16.24
CA ARG A 214 1.26 -5.16 -15.70
C ARG A 214 1.20 -6.20 -16.81
N LEU A 215 0.32 -6.03 -17.80
CA LEU A 215 0.23 -6.93 -18.94
C LEU A 215 1.53 -6.97 -19.75
N VAL A 216 2.15 -5.81 -20.00
CA VAL A 216 3.46 -5.73 -20.67
C VAL A 216 4.54 -6.41 -19.81
N ARG A 217 4.57 -6.18 -18.49
CA ARG A 217 5.52 -6.83 -17.58
C ARG A 217 5.41 -8.35 -17.65
N THR A 218 4.18 -8.89 -17.55
CA THR A 218 3.94 -10.33 -17.64
C THR A 218 4.32 -10.90 -19.01
N ALA A 219 4.01 -10.20 -20.10
CA ALA A 219 4.38 -10.64 -21.44
C ALA A 219 5.90 -10.71 -21.62
N VAL A 220 6.62 -9.68 -21.15
CA VAL A 220 8.09 -9.62 -21.20
C VAL A 220 8.71 -10.72 -20.34
N ASP A 221 8.21 -10.92 -19.12
CA ASP A 221 8.72 -11.96 -18.22
C ASP A 221 8.42 -13.38 -18.72
N THR A 222 7.34 -13.56 -19.49
CA THR A 222 7.00 -14.86 -20.11
C THR A 222 7.88 -15.13 -21.33
N ALA A 223 8.03 -14.14 -22.22
CA ALA A 223 8.93 -14.25 -23.38
C ALA A 223 10.39 -14.51 -22.96
N ALA A 224 10.85 -13.88 -21.87
CA ALA A 224 12.19 -14.08 -21.32
C ALA A 224 12.43 -15.49 -20.74
N ARG A 225 11.37 -16.26 -20.44
CA ARG A 225 11.48 -17.65 -19.96
C ARG A 225 11.50 -18.67 -21.10
N GLU A 226 10.93 -18.34 -22.25
CA GLU A 226 10.84 -19.24 -23.41
C GLU A 226 12.08 -19.16 -24.30
N ASP A 227 12.74 -18.00 -24.37
CA ASP A 227 14.00 -17.82 -25.09
C ASP A 227 15.23 -18.09 -24.19
N ALA A 228 16.23 -18.81 -24.72
CA ALA A 228 17.49 -19.05 -24.01
C ALA A 228 18.13 -17.72 -23.52
N PRO A 229 18.66 -17.64 -22.29
CA PRO A 229 19.06 -16.37 -21.68
C PRO A 229 20.34 -15.84 -22.33
N GLY A 230 20.19 -15.07 -23.40
CA GLY A 230 21.23 -14.20 -23.93
C GLY A 230 21.37 -12.95 -23.05
N ILE A 231 22.60 -12.45 -22.89
CA ILE A 231 22.90 -11.19 -22.17
C ILE A 231 22.04 -10.02 -22.68
N VAL A 232 21.72 -10.01 -23.98
CA VAL A 232 20.88 -8.98 -24.62
C VAL A 232 19.43 -9.05 -24.15
N ASN A 233 18.87 -10.26 -24.00
CA ASN A 233 17.50 -10.43 -23.52
C ASN A 233 17.38 -10.04 -22.03
N LEU A 234 18.38 -10.41 -21.23
CA LEU A 234 18.46 -9.99 -19.82
C LEU A 234 18.59 -8.46 -19.68
N ALA A 235 19.43 -7.84 -20.50
CA ALA A 235 19.57 -6.38 -20.51
C ALA A 235 18.28 -5.68 -20.94
N LEU A 236 17.60 -6.18 -21.97
CA LEU A 236 16.32 -5.65 -22.44
C LEU A 236 15.24 -5.81 -21.37
N GLN A 237 15.15 -6.96 -20.72
CA GLN A 237 14.21 -7.21 -19.62
C GLN A 237 14.46 -6.25 -18.46
N CYS A 238 15.72 -6.05 -18.08
CA CYS A 238 16.09 -5.10 -17.03
C CYS A 238 15.69 -3.67 -17.40
N CYS A 239 15.96 -3.24 -18.64
CA CYS A 239 15.58 -1.92 -19.15
C CYS A 239 14.06 -1.71 -19.15
N VAL A 240 13.29 -2.68 -19.66
CA VAL A 240 11.82 -2.60 -19.70
C VAL A 240 11.25 -2.59 -18.29
N ASN A 241 11.71 -3.47 -17.40
CA ASN A 241 11.25 -3.52 -16.02
C ASN A 241 11.59 -2.24 -15.25
N SER A 242 12.74 -1.62 -15.53
CA SER A 242 13.12 -0.33 -14.95
C SER A 242 12.24 0.81 -15.47
N LEU A 243 11.94 0.82 -16.77
CA LEU A 243 11.05 1.80 -17.39
C LEU A 243 9.63 1.68 -16.82
N LEU A 244 9.09 0.46 -16.75
CA LEU A 244 7.76 0.19 -16.21
C LEU A 244 7.67 0.57 -14.72
N SER A 245 8.72 0.31 -13.93
CA SER A 245 8.79 0.75 -12.53
C SER A 245 8.81 2.29 -12.41
N SER A 246 9.51 2.97 -13.32
CA SER A 246 9.53 4.44 -13.35
C SER A 246 8.16 5.04 -13.71
N ILE A 247 7.44 4.40 -14.64
CA ILE A 247 6.06 4.80 -14.98
C ILE A 247 5.12 4.57 -13.79
N GLU A 248 5.25 3.44 -13.09
CA GLU A 248 4.44 3.12 -11.92
C GLU A 248 4.66 4.12 -10.78
N PHE A 249 5.93 4.50 -10.56
CA PHE A 249 6.33 5.56 -9.64
C PHE A 249 5.72 6.92 -10.04
N LEU A 250 5.93 7.36 -11.29
CA LEU A 250 5.38 8.63 -11.79
C LEU A 250 3.84 8.67 -11.70
N LYS A 251 3.16 7.55 -11.97
CA LYS A 251 1.71 7.42 -11.88
C LYS A 251 1.22 7.70 -10.46
N LYS A 252 1.90 7.18 -9.43
CA LYS A 252 1.57 7.42 -8.01
C LYS A 252 1.47 8.93 -7.73
N PHE A 253 2.49 9.69 -8.12
CA PHE A 253 2.50 11.16 -7.96
C PHE A 253 1.53 11.89 -8.90
N THR A 254 1.23 11.33 -10.07
CA THR A 254 0.31 11.93 -11.06
C THR A 254 -1.12 11.99 -10.54
N VAL A 255 -1.61 10.91 -9.93
CA VAL A 255 -2.99 10.87 -9.39
C VAL A 255 -3.15 11.80 -8.20
N ASN A 256 -2.16 11.82 -7.30
CA ASN A 256 -2.16 12.76 -6.18
C ASN A 256 -2.20 14.21 -6.68
N LEU A 257 -1.40 14.55 -7.70
CA LEU A 257 -1.38 15.89 -8.26
C LEU A 257 -2.69 16.23 -9.00
N ALA A 258 -3.26 15.28 -9.74
CA ALA A 258 -4.57 15.44 -10.37
C ALA A 258 -5.69 15.70 -9.34
N ALA A 259 -5.58 15.12 -8.14
CA ALA A 259 -6.51 15.39 -7.05
C ALA A 259 -6.35 16.79 -6.44
N ILE A 260 -5.12 17.31 -6.40
CA ILE A 260 -4.81 18.65 -5.90
C ILE A 260 -5.24 19.73 -6.90
N THR A 261 -4.90 19.54 -8.19
CA THR A 261 -5.09 20.58 -9.22
C THR A 261 -6.43 20.48 -9.93
N GLY A 262 -7.06 19.30 -9.96
CA GLY A 262 -8.29 19.06 -10.73
C GLY A 262 -8.07 18.96 -12.24
N GLU A 263 -6.82 18.88 -12.71
CA GLU A 263 -6.45 18.86 -14.12
C GLU A 263 -6.63 17.48 -14.78
N ALA A 264 -6.60 17.46 -16.11
CA ALA A 264 -6.61 16.22 -16.90
C ALA A 264 -5.32 15.41 -16.69
N TYR A 265 -5.41 14.07 -16.85
CA TYR A 265 -4.29 13.14 -16.59
C TYR A 265 -2.96 13.56 -17.24
N CYS A 266 -2.96 13.92 -18.53
CA CYS A 266 -1.73 14.27 -19.25
C CYS A 266 -1.08 15.55 -18.70
N THR A 267 -1.90 16.54 -18.32
CA THR A 267 -1.42 17.78 -17.72
C THR A 267 -0.82 17.49 -16.34
N SER A 268 -1.51 16.72 -15.50
CA SER A 268 -1.01 16.30 -14.20
C SER A 268 0.27 15.48 -14.32
N ALA A 269 0.36 14.57 -15.29
CA ALA A 269 1.56 13.75 -15.51
C ALA A 269 2.77 14.61 -15.87
N ARG A 270 2.58 15.63 -16.72
CA ARG A 270 3.64 16.59 -17.08
C ARG A 270 4.10 17.40 -15.87
N MET A 271 3.17 17.89 -15.06
CA MET A 271 3.49 18.64 -13.86
C MET A 271 4.20 17.77 -12.81
N SER A 272 3.74 16.53 -12.60
CA SER A 272 4.39 15.56 -11.69
C SER A 272 5.79 15.21 -12.17
N TYR A 273 6.00 15.05 -13.47
CA TYR A 273 7.32 14.81 -14.03
C TYR A 273 8.28 15.98 -13.77
N GLU A 274 7.85 17.22 -13.97
CA GLU A 274 8.67 18.42 -13.71
C GLU A 274 8.98 18.59 -12.21
N LEU A 275 7.98 18.39 -11.34
CA LEU A 275 8.17 18.40 -9.89
C LEU A 275 9.18 17.34 -9.46
N LEU A 276 9.03 16.12 -9.99
CA LEU A 276 9.89 15.02 -9.64
C LEU A 276 11.30 15.22 -10.19
N LYS A 277 11.48 15.73 -11.40
CA LYS A 277 12.80 16.04 -11.96
C LYS A 277 13.60 17.01 -11.07
N ARG A 278 12.93 17.98 -10.45
CA ARG A 278 13.56 18.95 -9.54
C ARG A 278 13.83 18.37 -8.16
N ASN A 279 12.98 17.45 -7.70
CA ASN A 279 12.92 17.00 -6.31
C ASN A 279 13.06 15.49 -6.11
N LEU A 280 13.56 14.77 -7.12
CA LEU A 280 13.56 13.31 -7.23
C LEU A 280 14.09 12.62 -5.97
N LEU A 281 15.26 13.05 -5.48
CA LEU A 281 15.88 12.44 -4.31
C LEU A 281 15.04 12.56 -3.04
N SER A 282 14.37 13.70 -2.87
CA SER A 282 13.52 13.94 -1.72
C SER A 282 12.24 13.10 -1.82
N ALA A 283 11.63 13.02 -3.01
CA ALA A 283 10.43 12.22 -3.25
C ALA A 283 10.70 10.72 -3.06
N VAL A 284 11.77 10.21 -3.68
CA VAL A 284 12.21 8.83 -3.55
C VAL A 284 12.57 8.50 -2.10
N PHE A 285 13.22 9.42 -1.39
CA PHE A 285 13.52 9.22 0.02
C PHE A 285 12.25 9.10 0.86
N VAL A 286 11.28 10.00 0.70
CA VAL A 286 10.00 9.94 1.44
C VAL A 286 9.26 8.64 1.13
N GLU A 287 9.17 8.25 -0.14
CA GLU A 287 8.48 7.03 -0.54
C GLU A 287 9.14 5.77 0.03
N ILE A 288 10.47 5.63 -0.13
CA ILE A 288 11.20 4.47 0.37
C ILE A 288 11.09 4.39 1.89
N VAL A 289 11.28 5.52 2.57
CA VAL A 289 11.30 5.56 4.04
C VAL A 289 9.92 5.31 4.62
N SER A 290 8.87 5.95 4.09
CA SER A 290 7.48 5.73 4.48
C SER A 290 7.09 4.26 4.28
N THR A 291 7.24 3.75 3.06
CA THR A 291 6.79 2.39 2.70
C THR A 291 7.55 1.32 3.48
N ARG A 292 8.88 1.47 3.64
CA ARG A 292 9.70 0.47 4.35
C ARG A 292 9.47 0.48 5.85
N LEU A 293 9.33 1.65 6.47
CA LEU A 293 9.09 1.74 7.92
C LEU A 293 7.68 1.30 8.26
N LEU A 294 6.66 1.78 7.55
CA LEU A 294 5.28 1.35 7.75
C LEU A 294 5.12 -0.16 7.49
N GLY A 295 5.71 -0.67 6.40
CA GLY A 295 5.72 -2.10 6.11
C GLY A 295 6.45 -2.93 7.17
N GLY A 296 7.58 -2.44 7.69
CA GLY A 296 8.32 -3.09 8.78
C GLY A 296 7.53 -3.12 10.09
N ILE A 297 6.85 -2.02 10.43
CA ILE A 297 5.96 -1.94 11.59
C ILE A 297 4.84 -2.98 11.47
N VAL A 298 4.14 -3.04 10.33
CA VAL A 298 3.08 -4.04 10.10
C VAL A 298 3.61 -5.45 10.19
N PHE A 299 4.74 -5.74 9.55
CA PHE A 299 5.34 -7.08 9.58
C PHE A 299 5.62 -7.53 11.01
N ILE A 300 6.14 -6.65 11.84
CA ILE A 300 6.49 -7.00 13.22
C ILE A 300 5.24 -7.08 14.11
N PHE A 301 4.29 -6.14 14.00
CA PHE A 301 3.00 -6.25 14.71
C PHE A 301 2.24 -7.52 14.31
N SER A 302 2.24 -7.85 13.02
CA SER A 302 1.67 -9.09 12.47
C SER A 302 2.31 -10.33 13.08
N ALA A 303 3.64 -10.37 13.13
CA ALA A 303 4.39 -11.51 13.64
C ALA A 303 4.17 -11.67 15.15
N VAL A 304 4.27 -10.58 15.92
CA VAL A 304 4.01 -10.58 17.37
C VAL A 304 2.57 -10.99 17.66
N TYR A 305 1.60 -10.48 16.90
CA TYR A 305 0.20 -10.85 17.08
C TYR A 305 -0.06 -12.32 16.71
N ALA A 306 0.55 -12.84 15.65
CA ALA A 306 0.44 -14.26 15.29
C ALA A 306 0.97 -15.17 16.42
N ILE A 307 2.13 -14.82 16.99
CA ILE A 307 2.75 -15.58 18.07
C ILE A 307 1.92 -15.48 19.36
N ALA A 308 1.46 -14.27 19.70
CA ALA A 308 0.65 -14.03 20.90
C ALA A 308 -0.72 -14.71 20.82
N THR A 309 -1.41 -14.63 19.68
CA THR A 309 -2.70 -15.29 19.47
C THR A 309 -2.57 -16.80 19.54
N TRP A 310 -1.53 -17.39 18.92
CA TRP A 310 -1.24 -18.81 19.03
C TRP A 310 -0.97 -19.25 20.49
N GLY A 311 -0.16 -18.47 21.23
CA GLY A 311 0.16 -18.76 22.63
C GLY A 311 -1.02 -18.67 23.58
N ILE A 312 -1.82 -17.60 23.48
CA ILE A 312 -3.02 -17.38 24.32
C ILE A 312 -4.05 -18.48 24.09
N LEU A 313 -4.31 -18.81 22.83
CA LEU A 313 -5.31 -19.78 22.44
C LEU A 313 -4.97 -21.20 22.89
N LYS A 314 -3.69 -21.58 22.80
CA LYS A 314 -3.18 -22.86 23.31
C LYS A 314 -3.29 -22.96 24.84
N GLY A 315 -3.21 -21.84 25.56
CA GLY A 315 -3.27 -21.79 27.03
C GLY A 315 -4.68 -21.58 27.61
N ALA A 316 -5.58 -20.90 26.91
CA ALA A 316 -6.88 -20.49 27.42
C ALA A 316 -8.02 -21.47 27.10
N THR A 317 -7.84 -22.33 26.09
CA THR A 317 -8.91 -23.18 25.59
C THR A 317 -8.42 -24.58 25.20
N ASP A 318 -9.09 -25.62 25.69
CA ASP A 318 -8.87 -27.02 25.30
C ASP A 318 -9.58 -27.35 23.96
N LEU A 319 -9.64 -26.38 23.05
CA LEU A 319 -10.45 -26.42 21.84
C LEU A 319 -9.77 -27.15 20.66
N GLY A 320 -8.67 -27.87 20.88
CA GLY A 320 -7.99 -28.65 19.85
C GLY A 320 -7.78 -27.86 18.55
N VAL A 321 -8.37 -28.34 17.44
CA VAL A 321 -8.23 -27.79 16.08
C VAL A 321 -9.03 -26.50 15.85
N ASP A 322 -10.20 -26.34 16.47
CA ASP A 322 -11.09 -25.18 16.30
C ASP A 322 -10.47 -23.90 16.87
N SER A 323 -9.61 -24.09 17.87
CA SER A 323 -8.81 -23.02 18.44
C SER A 323 -8.02 -22.31 17.32
N TYR A 324 -7.24 -23.06 16.54
CA TYR A 324 -6.37 -22.50 15.49
C TYR A 324 -7.13 -21.67 14.47
N PHE A 325 -8.35 -22.07 14.12
CA PHE A 325 -9.21 -21.33 13.21
C PHE A 325 -9.63 -19.97 13.78
N LEU A 326 -10.03 -19.93 15.07
CA LEU A 326 -10.38 -18.70 15.77
C LEU A 326 -9.20 -17.72 15.88
N ALA A 327 -7.99 -18.20 16.22
CA ALA A 327 -6.80 -17.34 16.24
C ALA A 327 -6.42 -16.86 14.84
N LEU A 328 -6.51 -17.72 13.82
CA LEU A 328 -6.22 -17.35 12.45
C LEU A 328 -7.20 -16.27 11.95
N LEU A 329 -8.48 -16.41 12.27
CA LEU A 329 -9.49 -15.42 11.94
C LEU A 329 -9.24 -14.09 12.64
N ALA A 330 -8.96 -14.11 13.95
CA ALA A 330 -8.61 -12.90 14.70
C ALA A 330 -7.35 -12.22 14.14
N TRP A 331 -6.31 -13.00 13.82
CA TRP A 331 -5.10 -12.55 13.14
C TRP A 331 -5.39 -11.91 11.79
N ALA A 332 -6.19 -12.55 10.95
CA ALA A 332 -6.57 -12.03 9.64
C ALA A 332 -7.34 -10.70 9.76
N VAL A 333 -8.28 -10.59 10.71
CA VAL A 333 -9.05 -9.36 10.95
C VAL A 333 -8.14 -8.23 11.44
N LEU A 334 -7.24 -8.48 12.40
CA LEU A 334 -6.30 -7.45 12.85
C LEU A 334 -5.39 -6.99 11.71
N MET A 335 -4.88 -7.94 10.92
CA MET A 335 -4.03 -7.63 9.77
C MET A 335 -4.73 -6.77 8.72
N LEU A 336 -6.00 -7.09 8.44
CA LEU A 336 -6.82 -6.30 7.54
C LEU A 336 -7.00 -4.87 8.05
N VAL A 337 -7.37 -4.72 9.33
CA VAL A 337 -7.59 -3.41 9.96
C VAL A 337 -6.30 -2.59 9.97
N LEU A 338 -5.19 -3.16 10.44
CA LEU A 338 -3.91 -2.47 10.52
C LEU A 338 -3.38 -2.12 9.12
N GLY A 339 -3.47 -3.06 8.17
CA GLY A 339 -3.08 -2.85 6.78
C GLY A 339 -3.87 -1.69 6.14
N PHE A 340 -5.16 -1.58 6.44
CA PHE A 340 -5.99 -0.47 5.97
C PHE A 340 -5.53 0.88 6.54
N PHE A 341 -5.30 0.99 7.86
CA PHE A 341 -4.80 2.23 8.47
C PHE A 341 -3.47 2.68 7.85
N ILE A 342 -2.57 1.74 7.63
CA ILE A 342 -1.25 1.99 7.08
C ILE A 342 -1.33 2.42 5.61
N HIS A 343 -2.18 1.77 4.83
CA HIS A 343 -2.46 2.17 3.45
C HIS A 343 -2.97 3.61 3.37
N VAL A 344 -3.91 3.98 4.26
CA VAL A 344 -4.40 5.37 4.31
C VAL A 344 -3.28 6.33 4.70
N LEU A 345 -2.49 5.99 5.72
CA LEU A 345 -1.41 6.84 6.20
C LEU A 345 -0.30 7.05 5.16
N ASP A 346 0.10 6.02 4.41
CA ASP A 346 1.09 6.13 3.33
C ASP A 346 0.63 7.11 2.24
N ASN A 347 -0.62 7.00 1.80
CA ASN A 347 -1.21 7.92 0.82
C ASN A 347 -1.30 9.36 1.35
N VAL A 348 -1.56 9.56 2.65
CA VAL A 348 -1.54 10.88 3.28
C VAL A 348 -0.12 11.46 3.28
N ILE A 349 0.90 10.67 3.65
CA ILE A 349 2.31 11.09 3.66
C ILE A 349 2.75 11.58 2.27
N ASP A 350 2.43 10.81 1.23
CA ASP A 350 2.75 11.17 -0.15
C ASP A 350 2.02 12.45 -0.59
N THR A 351 0.75 12.61 -0.19
CA THR A 351 -0.01 13.81 -0.53
C THR A 351 0.56 15.03 0.17
N VAL A 352 0.89 14.95 1.46
CA VAL A 352 1.49 16.06 2.22
C VAL A 352 2.83 16.45 1.60
N TYR A 353 3.64 15.46 1.19
CA TYR A 353 4.89 15.71 0.48
C TYR A 353 4.68 16.50 -0.82
N ILE A 354 3.71 16.12 -1.63
CA ILE A 354 3.41 16.81 -2.90
C ILE A 354 2.91 18.23 -2.64
N CYS A 355 2.04 18.42 -1.63
CA CYS A 355 1.57 19.75 -1.25
C CYS A 355 2.73 20.64 -0.83
N TYR A 356 3.64 20.14 0.01
CA TYR A 356 4.89 20.83 0.36
C TYR A 356 5.77 21.14 -0.85
N ALA A 357 5.92 20.20 -1.78
CA ALA A 357 6.72 20.42 -2.98
C ALA A 357 6.15 21.52 -3.87
N ILE A 358 4.81 21.62 -3.99
CA ILE A 358 4.13 22.68 -4.74
C ILE A 358 4.30 24.04 -4.05
N ASP A 359 4.07 24.10 -2.74
CA ASP A 359 4.16 25.33 -1.93
C ASP A 359 5.57 25.93 -2.02
N ARG A 360 6.59 25.07 -1.88
CA ARG A 360 7.98 25.45 -2.06
C ARG A 360 8.33 25.90 -3.47
N ASP A 361 7.78 25.27 -4.52
CA ASP A 361 7.99 25.71 -5.91
C ASP A 361 7.33 27.08 -6.18
N ARG A 362 6.27 27.44 -5.44
CA ARG A 362 5.62 28.76 -5.48
C ARG A 362 6.31 29.81 -4.61
N GLY A 363 7.15 29.39 -3.66
CA GLY A 363 7.74 30.28 -2.66
C GLY A 363 6.74 30.72 -1.59
N GLU A 364 5.65 29.97 -1.41
CA GLU A 364 4.62 30.21 -0.40
C GLU A 364 4.85 29.24 0.78
N VAL A 365 4.35 29.61 1.97
CA VAL A 365 4.36 28.76 3.17
C VAL A 365 2.96 28.76 3.76
N CYS A 366 2.15 27.78 3.38
CA CYS A 366 0.79 27.59 3.85
C CYS A 366 0.75 26.95 5.25
N LYS A 367 1.68 26.03 5.53
CA LYS A 367 1.81 25.34 6.83
C LYS A 367 3.27 25.30 7.26
N GLN A 368 3.57 26.00 8.35
CA GLN A 368 4.93 26.15 8.86
C GLN A 368 5.45 24.85 9.48
N ASP A 369 4.63 24.16 10.29
CA ASP A 369 4.95 22.85 10.89
C ASP A 369 5.38 21.80 9.86
N VAL A 370 4.79 21.83 8.67
CA VAL A 370 5.15 20.91 7.58
C VAL A 370 6.49 21.31 6.99
N HIS A 371 6.73 22.60 6.76
CA HIS A 371 8.00 23.09 6.21
C HIS A 371 9.19 22.77 7.12
N GLU A 372 9.03 22.90 8.44
CA GLU A 372 10.09 22.60 9.41
C GLU A 372 10.55 21.13 9.37
N VAL A 373 9.63 20.21 9.09
CA VAL A 373 9.94 18.78 8.97
C VAL A 373 10.54 18.46 7.62
N TYR A 374 9.92 18.93 6.53
CA TYR A 374 10.31 18.53 5.17
C TYR A 374 11.54 19.26 4.61
N VAL A 375 11.98 20.36 5.23
CA VAL A 375 13.26 21.03 4.87
C VAL A 375 14.49 20.15 5.18
N GLN A 376 14.35 19.21 6.12
CA GLN A 376 15.43 18.30 6.54
C GLN A 376 15.67 17.17 5.52
N LEU A 377 14.84 17.06 4.48
CA LEU A 377 14.98 16.04 3.45
C LEU A 377 16.18 16.31 2.53
N PRO A 378 16.90 15.26 2.09
CA PRO A 378 17.96 15.42 1.10
C PRO A 378 17.36 15.85 -0.24
N ILE A 379 17.62 17.08 -0.66
CA ILE A 379 17.14 17.62 -1.94
C ILE A 379 18.19 17.38 -3.03
N SER A 380 17.73 16.98 -4.23
CA SER A 380 18.57 17.00 -5.45
C SER A 380 18.89 18.45 -5.78
N ARG A 381 20.11 18.88 -5.46
CA ARG A 381 20.54 20.28 -5.64
C ARG A 381 20.92 20.52 -7.11
N ASN A 382 19.95 20.49 -8.02
CA ASN A 382 20.12 21.02 -9.38
C ASN A 382 19.75 22.50 -9.43
N ARG A 383 20.50 23.34 -8.70
CA ARG A 383 20.56 24.77 -8.99
C ARG A 383 21.67 24.97 -10.01
N THR A 384 21.32 24.94 -11.30
CA THR A 384 22.06 25.74 -12.27
C THR A 384 21.84 27.18 -11.85
N SER A 385 22.90 27.84 -11.38
CA SER A 385 22.90 29.24 -11.02
C SER A 385 22.52 30.08 -12.23
N LEU A 386 21.27 30.54 -12.31
CA LEU A 386 20.94 31.67 -13.16
C LEU A 386 21.43 32.92 -12.41
N THR A 387 22.71 33.24 -12.57
CA THR A 387 23.25 34.56 -12.26
C THR A 387 22.50 35.57 -13.14
N SER A 388 21.63 36.39 -12.54
CA SER A 388 21.20 37.61 -13.20
C SER A 388 22.40 38.56 -13.27
N PRO A 389 22.76 39.11 -14.42
CA PRO A 389 23.66 40.25 -14.45
C PRO A 389 22.93 41.42 -13.78
N THR A 390 23.57 41.97 -12.75
CA THR A 390 23.30 43.28 -12.17
C THR A 390 22.94 44.31 -13.25
N ILE A 391 21.72 44.87 -13.15
CA ILE A 391 21.39 46.14 -13.78
C ILE A 391 22.05 47.21 -12.92
N GLY A 392 23.13 47.78 -13.43
CA GLY A 392 23.69 49.03 -12.96
C GLY A 392 23.98 49.90 -14.18
N VAL A 393 23.11 50.88 -14.42
CA VAL A 393 23.43 52.24 -14.88
C VAL A 393 22.37 53.16 -14.30
#